data_AF-A0A378URI4-F1
#
_entry.id   AF-A0A378URI4-F1
#
_cell.length_a   1.000
_cell.length_b   1.000
_cell.length_c   1.000
_cell.angle_alpha   90.00
_cell.angle_beta   90.00
_cell.angle_gamma   90.00
#
_symmetry.space_group_name_H-M   'P 1'
#
loop_
_entity.id
_entity.type
_entity.pdbx_description
1 polymer ?
#
loop_
_entity_poly.entity_id
_entity_poly.type
_entity_poly.pdbx_seq_one_letter_code
_entity_poly.pdbx_strand_id
1 'polypeptide(L)'
;MAHEIFRAGTHTDNNGRKVTITAAELEQAAAAYDPALHEAPVVVGHPATDAPAYGWVGGLKADGGTLSADFAQVDDDFAGLVRAGRYKKVSASFYPPSSPNNPKPGVWYLRHVGFLGAHPPAVKGLAAVAFAENEEFAPIRRSRT
;
A
#
# COMPACT_ATOMS: atom_id res chain seq x y z
N MET A 1 9.77 -7.73 -11.89
CA MET A 1 8.68 -7.27 -12.79
C MET A 1 8.10 -6.05 -12.12
N ALA A 2 8.03 -4.91 -12.82
CA ALA A 2 7.46 -3.71 -12.24
C ALA A 2 5.92 -3.79 -12.24
N HIS A 3 5.29 -3.59 -11.09
CA HIS A 3 3.85 -3.57 -10.95
C HIS A 3 3.38 -2.16 -10.58
N GLU A 4 2.32 -1.68 -11.22
CA GLU A 4 1.67 -0.42 -10.85
C GLU A 4 1.16 -0.51 -9.41
N ILE A 5 1.64 0.37 -8.55
CA ILE A 5 1.29 0.42 -7.12
C ILE A 5 0.50 1.69 -6.75
N PHE A 6 0.59 2.73 -7.57
CA PHE A 6 -0.02 4.02 -7.30
C PHE A 6 -0.17 4.87 -8.56
N ARG A 7 -1.12 5.80 -8.55
CA ARG A 7 -1.33 6.77 -9.63
C ARG A 7 -1.49 8.17 -9.07
N ALA A 8 -0.92 9.17 -9.73
CA ALA A 8 -1.06 10.59 -9.39
C ALA A 8 -2.54 10.98 -9.35
N GLY A 9 -2.89 11.85 -8.41
CA GLY A 9 -4.26 12.29 -8.20
C GLY A 9 -4.54 12.69 -6.76
N THR A 10 -5.79 13.03 -6.50
CA THR A 10 -6.28 13.28 -5.14
C THR A 10 -6.73 11.98 -4.50
N HIS A 11 -6.06 11.60 -3.43
CA HIS A 11 -6.34 10.39 -2.64
C HIS A 11 -6.71 10.78 -1.23
N THR A 12 -7.47 9.93 -0.56
CA THR A 12 -7.81 10.12 0.85
C THR A 12 -6.81 9.32 1.68
N ASP A 13 -6.03 10.01 2.51
CA ASP A 13 -5.15 9.39 3.49
C ASP A 13 -5.95 8.66 4.58
N ASN A 14 -5.31 7.77 5.33
CA ASN A 14 -5.92 7.02 6.42
C ASN A 14 -6.59 7.91 7.49
N ASN A 15 -6.20 9.18 7.60
CA ASN A 15 -6.84 10.17 8.47
C ASN A 15 -8.06 10.88 7.84
N GLY A 16 -8.55 10.41 6.70
CA GLY A 16 -9.67 11.04 5.97
C GLY A 16 -9.30 12.33 5.24
N ARG A 17 -8.00 12.70 5.20
CA ARG A 17 -7.53 13.93 4.55
C ARG A 17 -7.32 13.70 3.06
N LYS A 18 -7.86 14.59 2.22
CA LYS A 18 -7.56 14.61 0.79
C LYS A 18 -6.14 15.12 0.58
N VAL A 19 -5.30 14.27 0.03
CA VAL A 19 -3.92 14.54 -0.35
C VAL A 19 -3.85 14.48 -1.86
N THR A 20 -3.38 15.54 -2.49
CA THR A 20 -3.11 15.55 -3.93
C THR A 20 -1.63 15.26 -4.14
N ILE A 21 -1.34 14.17 -4.85
CA ILE A 21 0.02 13.81 -5.26
C ILE A 21 0.12 14.03 -6.76
N THR A 22 0.98 14.95 -7.18
CA THR A 22 1.23 15.24 -8.59
C THR A 22 2.14 14.22 -9.25
N ALA A 23 2.15 14.17 -10.58
CA ALA A 23 3.06 13.30 -11.32
C ALA A 23 4.54 13.64 -11.04
N ALA A 24 4.87 14.93 -10.95
CA ALA A 24 6.22 15.39 -10.62
C ALA A 24 6.66 14.95 -9.22
N GLU A 25 5.75 15.00 -8.24
CA GLU A 25 6.03 14.49 -6.89
C GLU A 25 6.25 12.98 -6.87
N LEU A 26 5.54 12.21 -7.70
CA LEU A 26 5.80 10.77 -7.86
C LEU A 26 7.15 10.49 -8.50
N GLU A 27 7.54 11.26 -9.51
CA GLU A 27 8.86 11.16 -10.12
C GLU A 27 9.97 11.47 -9.12
N GLN A 28 9.79 12.51 -8.31
CA GLN A 28 10.68 12.83 -7.22
C GLN A 28 10.73 11.71 -6.18
N ALA A 29 9.58 11.14 -5.79
CA ALA A 29 9.52 10.02 -4.84
C ALA A 29 10.24 8.78 -5.38
N ALA A 30 10.03 8.44 -6.65
CA ALA A 30 10.69 7.31 -7.30
C ALA A 30 12.20 7.51 -7.40
N ALA A 31 12.65 8.71 -7.79
CA ALA A 31 14.07 9.05 -7.85
C ALA A 31 14.73 9.16 -6.47
N ALA A 32 13.94 9.51 -5.45
CA ALA A 32 14.42 9.65 -4.08
C ALA A 32 14.49 8.32 -3.33
N TYR A 33 13.77 7.29 -3.79
CA TYR A 33 13.70 5.98 -3.16
C TYR A 33 15.04 5.27 -3.16
N ASP A 34 15.45 4.80 -1.98
CA ASP A 34 16.71 4.08 -1.81
C ASP A 34 16.48 2.90 -0.84
N PRO A 35 16.54 1.65 -1.33
CA PRO A 35 16.35 0.47 -0.48
C PRO A 35 17.42 0.36 0.62
N ALA A 36 18.60 0.99 0.45
CA ALA A 36 19.62 1.03 1.50
C ALA A 36 19.26 1.96 2.67
N LEU A 37 18.42 2.97 2.43
CA LEU A 37 17.90 3.89 3.46
C LEU A 37 16.68 3.29 4.17
N HIS A 38 15.70 2.87 3.38
CA HIS A 38 14.49 2.21 3.89
C HIS A 38 13.91 1.35 2.78
N GLU A 39 14.10 0.05 2.91
CA GLU A 39 13.49 -0.96 2.05
C GLU A 39 12.02 -1.13 2.43
N ALA A 40 11.12 -0.92 1.47
CA ALA A 40 9.69 -0.92 1.76
C ALA A 40 9.19 -2.37 1.72
N PRO A 41 8.62 -2.89 2.81
CA PRO A 41 8.11 -4.26 2.83
C PRO A 41 6.83 -4.38 2.01
N VAL A 42 6.64 -5.56 1.41
CA VAL A 42 5.40 -6.01 0.81
C VAL A 42 4.55 -6.67 1.89
N VAL A 43 3.36 -6.15 2.11
CA VAL A 43 2.44 -6.64 3.15
C VAL A 43 1.08 -7.00 2.56
N VAL A 44 0.37 -7.88 3.24
CA VAL A 44 -1.03 -8.19 2.93
C VAL A 44 -1.93 -7.26 3.74
N GLY A 45 -2.77 -6.47 3.08
CA GLY A 45 -3.62 -5.45 3.69
C GLY A 45 -2.87 -4.17 4.10
N HIS A 46 -3.49 -3.36 4.97
CA HIS A 46 -2.87 -2.20 5.63
C HIS A 46 -2.80 -2.44 7.14
N PRO A 47 -1.92 -3.33 7.61
CA PRO A 47 -1.75 -3.56 9.04
C PRO A 47 -1.16 -2.32 9.71
N ALA A 48 -1.71 -1.96 10.87
CA ALA A 48 -1.21 -0.83 11.67
C ALA A 48 0.18 -1.09 12.27
N THR A 49 0.59 -2.37 12.37
CA THR A 49 1.81 -2.82 13.06
C THR A 49 2.38 -4.08 12.40
N ASP A 50 3.72 -4.20 12.38
CA ASP A 50 4.59 -5.37 12.12
C ASP A 50 3.93 -6.64 11.57
N ALA A 51 3.34 -6.57 10.37
CA ALA A 51 2.98 -7.77 9.63
C ALA A 51 4.24 -8.36 8.99
N PRO A 52 4.31 -9.70 8.81
CA PRO A 52 5.40 -10.32 8.10
C PRO A 52 5.53 -9.70 6.70
N ALA A 53 6.76 -9.30 6.35
CA ALA A 53 7.08 -8.90 5.00
C ALA A 53 7.03 -10.15 4.09
N TYR A 54 6.16 -10.13 3.09
CA TYR A 54 6.06 -11.17 2.06
C TYR A 54 7.02 -10.93 0.89
N GLY A 55 7.82 -9.87 0.98
CA GLY A 55 8.76 -9.43 -0.02
C GLY A 55 9.20 -8.00 0.25
N TRP A 56 10.04 -7.49 -0.64
CA TRP A 56 10.68 -6.20 -0.48
C TRP A 56 10.63 -5.43 -1.79
N VAL A 57 10.55 -4.11 -1.72
CA VAL A 57 10.61 -3.26 -2.91
C VAL A 57 12.07 -2.98 -3.24
N GLY A 58 12.55 -3.53 -4.35
CA GLY A 58 13.92 -3.31 -4.82
C GLY A 58 14.10 -2.00 -5.58
N GLY A 59 13.01 -1.40 -6.07
CA GLY A 59 13.08 -0.12 -6.77
C GLY A 59 11.72 0.43 -7.16
N LEU A 60 11.70 1.74 -7.45
CA LEU A 60 10.52 2.46 -7.90
C LEU A 60 10.75 3.10 -9.26
N LYS A 61 9.70 3.11 -10.07
CA LYS A 61 9.68 3.76 -11.38
C LYS A 61 8.39 4.55 -11.53
N ALA A 62 8.51 5.86 -11.71
CA ALA A 62 7.40 6.70 -12.09
C ALA A 62 7.41 6.93 -13.61
N ASP A 63 6.24 6.88 -14.25
CA ASP A 63 6.04 7.16 -15.67
C ASP A 63 4.65 7.76 -15.89
N GLY A 64 4.57 8.98 -16.45
CA GLY A 64 3.29 9.57 -16.88
C GLY A 64 2.24 9.72 -15.77
N GLY A 65 2.66 9.89 -14.52
CA GLY A 65 1.76 9.94 -13.35
C GLY A 65 1.35 8.57 -12.80
N THR A 66 2.03 7.50 -13.20
CA THR A 66 1.86 6.15 -12.67
C THR A 66 3.14 5.72 -11.98
N LEU A 67 3.04 5.19 -10.76
CA LEU A 67 4.18 4.66 -10.02
C LEU A 67 4.12 3.14 -10.03
N SER A 68 5.20 2.53 -10.47
CA SER A 68 5.42 1.10 -10.44
C SER A 68 6.54 0.73 -9.48
N ALA A 69 6.42 -0.40 -8.81
CA ALA A 69 7.46 -0.96 -7.95
C ALA A 69 7.99 -2.29 -8.50
N ASP A 70 9.30 -2.49 -8.41
CA ASP A 70 9.91 -3.80 -8.61
C ASP A 70 10.02 -4.50 -7.26
N PHE A 71 9.50 -5.72 -7.19
CA PHE A 71 9.53 -6.53 -5.97
C PHE A 71 10.66 -7.56 -6.04
N ALA A 72 11.46 -7.57 -4.98
CA ALA A 72 12.54 -8.50 -4.74
C ALA A 72 12.22 -9.41 -3.54
N GLN A 73 12.85 -10.58 -3.51
CA GLN A 73 12.74 -11.53 -2.39
C GLN A 73 11.29 -11.83 -1.96
N VAL A 74 10.41 -11.92 -2.96
CA VAL A 74 9.00 -12.21 -2.73
C VAL A 74 8.85 -13.70 -2.41
N ASP A 75 8.08 -13.98 -1.37
CA ASP A 75 7.71 -15.34 -0.98
C ASP A 75 6.96 -16.05 -2.12
N ASP A 76 7.37 -17.27 -2.45
CA ASP A 76 6.84 -18.02 -3.60
C ASP A 76 5.35 -18.36 -3.43
N ASP A 77 4.90 -18.67 -2.20
CA ASP A 77 3.50 -18.92 -1.90
C ASP A 77 2.68 -17.63 -2.11
N PHE A 78 3.19 -16.49 -1.62
CA PHE A 78 2.56 -15.19 -1.86
C PHE A 78 2.49 -14.83 -3.35
N ALA A 79 3.59 -15.02 -4.08
CA ALA A 79 3.61 -14.79 -5.52
C ALA A 79 2.61 -15.69 -6.25
N GLY A 80 2.41 -16.93 -5.79
CA GLY A 80 1.36 -17.84 -6.23
C GLY A 80 -0.05 -17.28 -6.00
N LEU A 81 -0.32 -16.70 -4.83
CA LEU A 81 -1.61 -16.08 -4.51
C LEU A 81 -1.92 -14.86 -5.38
N VAL A 82 -0.92 -14.01 -5.64
CA VAL A 82 -1.05 -12.86 -6.54
C VAL A 82 -1.33 -13.33 -7.97
N ARG A 83 -0.58 -14.31 -8.48
CA ARG A 83 -0.81 -14.91 -9.81
C ARG A 83 -2.17 -15.59 -9.93
N ALA A 84 -2.65 -16.21 -8.85
CA ALA A 84 -3.99 -16.80 -8.77
C ALA A 84 -5.11 -15.75 -8.67
N GLY A 85 -4.79 -14.44 -8.68
CA GLY A 85 -5.77 -13.36 -8.63
C GLY A 85 -6.48 -13.24 -7.28
N ARG A 86 -5.87 -13.75 -6.19
CA ARG A 86 -6.40 -13.64 -4.82
C ARG A 86 -6.23 -12.21 -4.29
N TYR A 87 -5.15 -11.56 -4.68
CA TYR A 87 -4.89 -10.14 -4.47
C TYR A 87 -5.07 -9.40 -5.79
N LYS A 88 -6.23 -8.76 -5.97
CA LYS A 88 -6.54 -8.01 -7.21
C LYS A 88 -6.16 -6.54 -7.12
N LYS A 89 -5.97 -6.02 -5.91
CA LYS A 89 -5.67 -4.62 -5.67
C LYS A 89 -4.32 -4.53 -5.00
N VAL A 90 -3.53 -3.55 -5.43
CA VAL A 90 -2.26 -3.18 -4.81
C VAL A 90 -2.33 -1.68 -4.51
N SER A 91 -1.79 -1.30 -3.37
CA SER A 91 -1.80 0.08 -2.89
C SER A 91 -0.46 0.38 -2.24
N ALA A 92 0.07 1.57 -2.48
CA ALA A 92 1.26 2.06 -1.80
C ALA A 92 0.88 3.02 -0.68
N SER A 93 1.56 2.87 0.45
CA SER A 93 1.53 3.85 1.55
C SER A 93 2.80 4.68 1.53
N PHE A 94 2.68 6.00 1.71
CA PHE A 94 3.81 6.93 1.69
C PHE A 94 3.93 7.70 3.00
N TYR A 95 5.16 8.05 3.35
CA TYR A 95 5.45 9.10 4.32
C TYR A 95 5.30 10.47 3.64
N PRO A 96 4.54 11.40 4.25
CA PRO A 96 4.49 12.75 3.75
C PRO A 96 5.86 13.45 3.93
N PRO A 97 6.16 14.46 3.09
CA PRO A 97 7.45 15.18 3.12
C PRO A 97 7.72 15.86 4.48
N SER A 98 6.67 16.23 5.21
CA SER A 98 6.76 16.83 6.54
C SER A 98 6.73 15.83 7.70
N SER A 99 6.70 14.52 7.43
CA SER A 99 6.65 13.52 8.50
C SER A 99 8.00 13.41 9.21
N PRO A 100 8.04 13.43 10.56
CA PRO A 100 9.29 13.24 11.29
C PRO A 100 9.88 11.83 11.13
N ASN A 101 9.05 10.86 10.73
CA ASN A 101 9.47 9.47 10.49
C ASN A 101 9.85 9.23 9.02
N ASN A 102 9.86 10.27 8.18
CA ASN A 102 10.27 10.13 6.80
C ASN A 102 11.81 10.00 6.73
N PRO A 103 12.35 8.89 6.19
CA PRO A 103 13.81 8.74 6.04
C PRO A 103 14.42 9.78 5.10
N LYS A 104 13.61 10.43 4.25
CA LYS A 104 14.02 11.49 3.34
C LYS A 104 13.09 12.71 3.45
N PRO A 105 13.35 13.62 4.40
CA PRO A 105 12.55 14.81 4.59
C PRO A 105 12.44 15.67 3.33
N GLY A 106 11.26 16.27 3.11
CA GLY A 106 11.02 17.16 1.97
C GLY A 106 10.50 16.50 0.69
N VAL A 107 10.49 15.16 0.61
CA VAL A 107 9.89 14.41 -0.50
C VAL A 107 8.96 13.31 0.00
N TRP A 108 7.99 12.91 -0.82
CA TRP A 108 7.19 11.73 -0.53
C TRP A 108 8.08 10.48 -0.58
N TYR A 109 7.98 9.63 0.44
CA TYR A 109 8.80 8.42 0.53
C TYR A 109 7.96 7.17 0.73
N LEU A 110 8.29 6.07 0.05
CA LEU A 110 7.51 4.84 0.15
C LEU A 110 7.69 4.19 1.52
N ARG A 111 6.57 3.95 2.21
CA ARG A 111 6.54 3.28 3.51
C ARG A 111 6.44 1.77 3.37
N HIS A 112 5.41 1.29 2.67
CA HIS A 112 5.15 -0.12 2.39
C HIS A 112 4.20 -0.25 1.20
N VAL A 113 4.16 -1.44 0.59
CA VAL A 113 3.20 -1.78 -0.46
C VAL A 113 2.25 -2.85 0.06
N GLY A 114 0.97 -2.51 0.13
CA GLY A 114 -0.12 -3.37 0.58
C GLY A 114 -0.82 -4.06 -0.59
N PHE A 115 -0.93 -5.37 -0.54
CA PHE A 115 -1.78 -6.15 -1.45
C PHE A 115 -3.11 -6.43 -0.78
N LEU A 116 -4.19 -5.92 -1.39
CA LEU A 116 -5.56 -6.06 -0.90
C LEU A 116 -6.31 -7.12 -1.73
N GLY A 117 -6.70 -8.18 -1.03
CA GLY A 117 -7.52 -9.25 -1.57
C GLY A 117 -9.00 -9.03 -1.25
N ALA A 118 -9.86 -9.89 -1.81
CA ALA A 118 -11.31 -9.88 -1.57
C ALA A 118 -11.73 -10.89 -0.47
N HIS A 119 -10.95 -11.06 0.62
CA HIS A 119 -11.11 -12.08 1.68
C HIS A 119 -10.58 -13.51 1.35
N PRO A 120 -10.08 -14.31 2.33
CA PRO A 120 -8.96 -15.26 2.17
C PRO A 120 -9.37 -16.73 1.98
N PRO A 121 -8.37 -17.63 1.81
CA PRO A 121 -8.43 -18.88 2.58
C PRO A 121 -7.13 -19.20 3.35
N ALA A 122 -7.34 -19.58 4.62
CA ALA A 122 -6.75 -20.73 5.32
C ALA A 122 -5.29 -21.12 5.03
N VAL A 123 -4.32 -20.31 5.45
CA VAL A 123 -2.97 -20.83 5.75
C VAL A 123 -2.85 -21.01 7.26
N LYS A 124 -2.67 -22.27 7.67
CA LYS A 124 -2.64 -22.72 9.06
C LYS A 124 -1.35 -22.20 9.72
N GLY A 125 -1.43 -21.06 10.41
CA GLY A 125 -0.28 -20.48 11.13
C GLY A 125 -0.23 -18.95 11.20
N LEU A 126 -1.04 -18.23 10.42
CA LEU A 126 -1.15 -16.78 10.56
C LEU A 126 -2.36 -16.40 11.40
N ALA A 127 -2.10 -15.69 12.50
CA ALA A 127 -3.13 -15.16 13.39
C ALA A 127 -4.14 -14.33 12.59
N ALA A 128 -5.42 -14.65 12.79
CA ALA A 128 -6.54 -13.92 12.20
C ALA A 128 -6.51 -12.49 12.73
N VAL A 129 -6.27 -11.53 11.85
CA VAL A 129 -6.44 -10.12 12.19
C VAL A 129 -7.83 -9.71 11.73
N ALA A 130 -8.75 -9.68 12.69
CA ALA A 130 -10.01 -8.97 12.56
C ALA A 130 -9.69 -7.47 12.64
N PHE A 131 -9.74 -6.77 11.51
CA PHE A 131 -9.81 -5.31 11.54
C PHE A 131 -11.25 -4.90 11.32
N ALA A 132 -11.77 -4.26 12.37
CA ALA A 132 -13.09 -3.68 12.47
C ALA A 132 -13.46 -2.92 11.20
N GLU A 133 -14.53 -3.38 10.56
CA GLU A 133 -15.34 -2.56 9.67
C GLU A 133 -15.88 -1.41 10.50
N ASN A 134 -15.24 -0.24 10.46
CA ASN A 134 -15.94 0.99 10.78
C ASN A 134 -16.68 1.46 9.53
N GLU A 135 -17.65 0.64 9.13
CA GLU A 135 -18.65 1.02 8.17
C GLU A 135 -19.88 1.48 8.97
N GLU A 136 -19.96 2.78 9.23
CA GLU A 136 -21.18 3.41 9.73
C GLU A 136 -22.22 3.40 8.59
N PHE A 137 -22.85 2.24 8.39
CA PHE A 137 -24.11 2.14 7.69
C PHE A 137 -25.20 2.62 8.64
N ALA A 138 -25.75 3.81 8.39
CA ALA A 138 -26.99 4.23 9.00
C ALA A 138 -28.18 3.59 8.25
N PRO A 139 -28.92 2.61 8.82
CA PRO A 139 -30.21 2.24 8.28
C PRO A 139 -31.22 3.33 8.65
N ILE A 140 -31.54 4.18 7.69
CA ILE A 140 -32.78 4.99 7.67
C ILE A 140 -33.98 4.04 7.79
N ARG A 141 -34.45 3.85 9.02
CA ARG A 141 -35.69 3.13 9.32
C ARG A 141 -36.84 3.99 8.80
N ARG A 142 -37.44 3.55 7.69
CA ARG A 142 -38.70 4.14 7.19
C ARG A 142 -39.77 3.97 8.26
N SER A 143 -40.23 5.09 8.78
CA SER A 143 -41.51 5.22 9.48
C SER A 143 -42.61 4.61 8.62
N ARG A 144 -43.41 3.72 9.20
CA ARG A 144 -44.75 3.45 8.70
C ARG A 144 -45.70 3.52 9.90
N THR A 145 -46.74 4.29 9.63
CA THR A 145 -47.95 4.66 10.37
C THR A 145 -48.49 3.60 11.31
#